data_AF-A0A927WBR0-F1
#
_entry.id   AF-A0A927WBR0-F1
#
_cell.length_a   1.000
_cell.length_b   1.000
_cell.length_c   1.000
_cell.angle_alpha   90.00
_cell.angle_beta   90.00
_cell.angle_gamma   90.00
#
_symmetry.space_group_name_H-M   'P 1'
#
loop_
_entity.id
_entity.type
_entity.pdbx_description
1 polymer ?
#
loop_
_entity_poly.entity_id
_entity_poly.type
_entity_poly.pdbx_seq_one_letter_code
_entity_poly.pdbx_strand_id
1 'polypeptide(L)'
;MKKRKNIVLYRYKDNYSCNFKDTQRNKNRNKNKKMTKFIKNLNVFLKDRKIKNAYISLITGWEKSKVSRILNGDVDLKMDDAELLATSLGKDVLFFLSDDESVYHSFKENEQMAFYAGHLGEQDKKIAAELLDMFRFYDALTDLRV
;
A
#
# COMPACT_ATOMS: atom_id res chain seq x y z
N MET A 1 31.54 -59.28 50.34
CA MET A 1 31.07 -59.06 48.95
C MET A 1 29.97 -57.99 48.94
N LYS A 2 30.26 -56.75 48.51
CA LYS A 2 29.27 -55.68 48.36
C LYS A 2 29.12 -55.35 46.87
N LYS A 3 27.94 -55.61 46.32
CA LYS A 3 27.59 -55.42 44.90
C LYS A 3 27.64 -53.93 44.54
N ARG A 4 28.41 -53.60 43.49
CA ARG A 4 28.41 -52.27 42.87
C ARG A 4 27.04 -52.04 42.21
N LYS A 5 26.36 -50.95 42.56
CA LYS A 5 25.15 -50.50 41.86
C LYS A 5 25.59 -49.82 40.55
N ASN A 6 25.28 -50.45 39.41
CA ASN A 6 25.39 -49.82 38.10
C ASN A 6 24.35 -48.71 38.01
N ILE A 7 24.79 -47.47 37.87
CA ILE A 7 23.94 -46.32 37.55
C ILE A 7 23.90 -46.24 36.02
N VAL A 8 22.75 -46.58 35.43
CA VAL A 8 22.48 -46.36 34.01
C VAL A 8 21.96 -44.93 33.87
N LEU A 9 22.80 -44.02 33.40
CA LEU A 9 22.40 -42.66 33.01
C LEU A 9 21.67 -42.74 31.66
N TYR A 10 20.35 -42.58 31.68
CA TYR A 10 19.59 -42.36 30.45
C TYR A 10 19.94 -40.98 29.87
N ARG A 11 20.57 -40.99 28.69
CA ARG A 11 20.88 -39.80 27.91
C ARG A 11 19.61 -39.41 27.12
N TYR A 12 18.87 -38.43 27.62
CA TYR A 12 17.78 -37.79 26.89
C TYR A 12 18.38 -37.10 25.64
N LYS A 13 17.97 -37.53 24.43
CA LYS A 13 18.31 -36.82 23.19
C LYS A 13 17.16 -35.87 22.88
N ASP A 14 17.34 -34.60 23.23
CA ASP A 14 16.45 -33.54 22.77
C ASP A 14 16.70 -33.28 21.28
N ASN A 15 15.81 -33.78 20.43
CA ASN A 15 15.77 -33.47 19.00
C ASN A 15 14.90 -32.22 18.74
N TYR A 16 15.26 -31.08 19.33
CA TYR A 16 14.72 -29.78 18.91
C TYR A 16 15.82 -28.95 18.24
N SER A 17 16.24 -29.37 17.05
CA SER A 17 16.95 -28.47 16.13
C SER A 17 15.90 -27.74 15.28
N CYS A 18 15.37 -26.63 15.80
CA CYS A 18 14.63 -25.71 14.94
C CYS A 18 15.66 -24.99 14.04
N ASN A 19 15.68 -25.35 12.77
CA ASN A 19 16.66 -24.88 11.82
C ASN A 19 16.47 -23.37 11.58
N PHE A 20 17.44 -22.55 12.00
CA PHE A 20 17.43 -21.09 11.78
C PHE A 20 17.24 -20.70 10.30
N LYS A 21 17.67 -21.57 9.37
CA LYS A 21 17.50 -21.36 7.93
C LYS A 21 16.03 -21.49 7.49
N ASP A 22 15.27 -22.39 8.11
CA ASP A 22 13.85 -22.62 7.75
C ASP A 22 12.96 -21.48 8.23
N THR A 23 13.29 -20.87 9.37
CA THR A 23 12.60 -19.67 9.87
C THR A 23 12.86 -18.43 9.00
N GLN A 24 14.07 -18.23 8.48
CA GLN A 24 14.35 -17.12 7.54
C GLN A 24 13.68 -17.31 6.18
N ARG A 25 13.63 -18.56 5.68
CA ARG A 25 12.98 -18.89 4.41
C ARG A 25 11.47 -18.65 4.47
N ASN A 26 10.83 -18.98 5.60
CA ASN A 26 9.40 -18.76 5.79
C ASN A 26 9.05 -17.27 6.00
N LYS A 27 9.92 -16.51 6.70
CA LYS A 27 9.81 -15.05 6.82
C LYS A 27 9.87 -14.34 5.45
N ASN A 28 10.80 -14.72 4.59
CA ASN A 28 10.93 -14.14 3.24
C ASN A 28 9.73 -14.47 2.34
N ARG A 29 9.19 -15.70 2.42
CA ARG A 29 7.96 -16.07 1.69
C ARG A 29 6.76 -15.21 2.13
N ASN A 30 6.58 -15.01 3.44
CA ASN A 30 5.51 -14.16 3.95
C ASN A 30 5.71 -12.68 3.59
N LYS A 31 6.96 -12.19 3.53
CA LYS A 31 7.27 -10.82 3.09
C LYS A 31 6.89 -10.62 1.62
N ASN A 32 7.25 -11.54 0.74
CA ASN A 32 6.91 -11.46 -0.69
C ASN A 32 5.40 -11.55 -0.92
N LYS A 33 4.69 -12.37 -0.14
CA LYS A 33 3.23 -12.43 -0.17
C LYS A 33 2.57 -11.10 0.26
N LYS A 34 3.16 -10.39 1.23
CA LYS A 34 2.66 -9.07 1.66
C LYS A 34 2.89 -7.99 0.59
N MET A 35 4.08 -7.94 -0.02
CA MET A 35 4.40 -6.93 -1.03
C MET A 35 3.62 -7.13 -2.34
N THR A 36 3.40 -8.39 -2.74
CA THR A 36 2.52 -8.68 -3.90
C THR A 36 1.07 -8.24 -3.65
N LYS A 37 0.57 -8.41 -2.42
CA LYS A 37 -0.74 -7.90 -2.02
C LYS A 37 -0.81 -6.37 -2.03
N PHE A 38 0.23 -5.71 -1.52
CA PHE A 38 0.35 -4.25 -1.55
C PHE A 38 0.21 -3.72 -2.99
N ILE A 39 1.00 -4.27 -3.93
CA ILE A 39 0.96 -3.85 -5.34
C ILE A 39 -0.42 -4.09 -5.96
N LYS A 40 -1.06 -5.22 -5.66
CA LYS A 40 -2.41 -5.53 -6.15
C LYS A 40 -3.43 -4.48 -5.67
N ASN A 41 -3.44 -4.17 -4.38
CA ASN A 41 -4.36 -3.19 -3.79
C ASN A 41 -4.06 -1.76 -4.27
N LEU A 42 -2.79 -1.42 -4.45
CA LEU A 42 -2.35 -0.16 -5.03
C LEU A 42 -2.87 -0.01 -6.47
N ASN A 43 -2.71 -1.02 -7.32
CA ASN A 43 -3.17 -0.97 -8.71
C ASN A 43 -4.69 -0.77 -8.81
N VAL A 44 -5.46 -1.39 -7.93
CA VAL A 44 -6.91 -1.15 -7.82
C VAL A 44 -7.18 0.31 -7.46
N PHE A 45 -6.55 0.82 -6.39
CA PHE A 45 -6.71 2.20 -5.95
C PHE A 45 -6.38 3.22 -7.06
N LEU A 46 -5.26 3.02 -7.76
CA LEU A 46 -4.83 3.90 -8.84
C LEU A 46 -5.82 3.89 -10.01
N LYS A 47 -6.33 2.71 -10.38
CA LYS A 47 -7.32 2.55 -11.45
C LYS A 47 -8.63 3.24 -11.09
N ASP A 48 -9.12 3.04 -9.87
CA ASP A 48 -10.38 3.62 -9.39
C ASP A 48 -10.31 5.15 -9.31
N ARG A 49 -9.15 5.69 -8.91
CA ARG A 49 -8.91 7.14 -8.84
C ARG A 49 -8.41 7.75 -10.16
N LYS A 50 -8.29 6.95 -11.23
CA LYS A 50 -7.73 7.36 -12.54
C LYS A 50 -6.36 8.05 -12.42
N ILE A 51 -5.55 7.64 -11.44
CA ILE A 51 -4.21 8.18 -11.21
C ILE A 51 -3.25 7.56 -12.23
N LYS A 52 -2.60 8.42 -13.04
CA LYS A 52 -1.62 8.00 -14.05
C LYS A 52 -0.25 7.72 -13.41
N ASN A 53 0.51 6.79 -13.96
CA ASN A 53 1.88 6.49 -13.50
C ASN A 53 2.81 7.71 -13.53
N ALA A 54 2.58 8.66 -14.45
CA ALA A 54 3.31 9.92 -14.51
C ALA A 54 3.13 10.76 -13.23
N TYR A 55 1.95 10.71 -12.59
CA TYR A 55 1.71 11.39 -11.33
C TYR A 55 2.49 10.74 -10.19
N ILE A 56 2.56 9.40 -10.15
CA ILE A 56 3.38 8.68 -9.15
C ILE A 56 4.85 9.06 -9.29
N SER A 57 5.36 9.10 -10.52
CA SER A 57 6.72 9.56 -10.82
C SER A 57 6.97 10.98 -10.31
N LEU A 58 6.00 11.89 -10.46
CA LEU A 58 6.06 13.26 -9.97
C LEU A 58 6.12 13.35 -8.44
N ILE A 59 5.19 12.69 -7.73
CA ILE A 59 5.07 12.81 -6.26
C ILE A 59 6.16 12.04 -5.50
N THR A 60 6.72 10.98 -6.09
CA THR A 60 7.79 10.17 -5.47
C THR A 60 9.19 10.56 -5.94
N GLY A 61 9.29 11.34 -7.03
CA GLY A 61 10.57 11.62 -7.71
C GLY A 61 11.17 10.41 -8.42
N TRP A 62 10.44 9.30 -8.55
CA TRP A 62 10.95 8.10 -9.22
C TRP A 62 10.93 8.22 -10.73
N GLU A 63 11.87 7.57 -11.40
CA GLU A 63 11.85 7.45 -12.84
C GLU A 63 10.62 6.66 -13.31
N LYS A 64 10.01 7.06 -14.44
CA LYS A 64 8.84 6.39 -15.03
C LYS A 64 9.06 4.89 -15.24
N SER A 65 10.28 4.49 -15.60
CA SER A 65 10.66 3.08 -15.80
C SER A 65 10.61 2.29 -14.48
N LYS A 66 11.11 2.88 -13.37
CA LYS A 66 11.05 2.30 -12.02
C LYS A 66 9.59 2.10 -11.59
N VAL A 67 8.75 3.14 -11.74
CA VAL A 67 7.32 3.07 -11.41
C VAL A 67 6.63 1.94 -12.17
N SER A 68 6.82 1.89 -13.50
CA SER A 68 6.22 0.85 -14.35
C SER A 68 6.60 -0.56 -13.89
N ARG A 69 7.89 -0.81 -13.67
CA ARG A 69 8.40 -2.11 -13.20
C ARG A 69 7.86 -2.51 -11.84
N ILE A 70 7.72 -1.57 -10.91
CA ILE A 70 7.14 -1.82 -9.59
C ILE A 70 5.67 -2.22 -9.70
N LEU A 71 4.88 -1.46 -10.47
CA LEU A 71 3.44 -1.71 -10.61
C LEU A 71 3.12 -3.01 -11.38
N ASN A 72 4.01 -3.41 -12.30
CA ASN A 72 3.93 -4.70 -12.99
C ASN A 72 4.40 -5.88 -12.13
N GLY A 73 5.10 -5.63 -11.02
CA GLY A 73 5.68 -6.66 -10.18
C GLY A 73 7.00 -7.24 -10.69
N ASP A 74 7.66 -6.56 -11.64
CA ASP A 74 8.97 -6.95 -12.18
C ASP A 74 10.12 -6.73 -11.19
N VAL A 75 9.91 -5.86 -10.19
CA VAL A 75 10.90 -5.48 -9.18
C VAL A 75 10.31 -5.69 -7.78
N ASP A 76 11.09 -6.34 -6.92
CA ASP A 76 10.75 -6.48 -5.50
C ASP A 76 10.70 -5.11 -4.81
N LEU A 77 9.52 -4.76 -4.31
CA LEU A 77 9.30 -3.53 -3.55
C LEU A 77 9.84 -3.69 -2.12
N LYS A 78 10.73 -2.78 -1.71
CA LYS A 78 11.19 -2.69 -0.31
C LYS A 78 10.12 -2.03 0.54
N MET A 79 10.16 -2.29 1.86
CA MET A 79 9.20 -1.69 2.79
C MET A 79 9.28 -0.16 2.79
N ASP A 80 10.49 0.40 2.82
CA ASP A 80 10.71 1.85 2.82
C ASP A 80 10.16 2.51 1.54
N ASP A 81 10.35 1.85 0.38
CA ASP A 81 9.77 2.31 -0.89
C ASP A 81 8.24 2.23 -0.86
N ALA A 82 7.66 1.20 -0.23
CA ALA A 82 6.21 1.06 -0.05
C ALA A 82 5.63 2.14 0.88
N GLU A 83 6.37 2.51 1.93
CA GLU A 83 6.02 3.57 2.87
C GLU A 83 6.05 4.94 2.23
N LEU A 84 7.11 5.25 1.49
CA LEU A 84 7.18 6.46 0.68
C LEU A 84 5.99 6.55 -0.29
N LEU A 85 5.71 5.47 -1.02
CA LEU A 85 4.65 5.46 -2.02
C LEU A 85 3.26 5.63 -1.38
N ALA A 86 2.99 4.96 -0.25
CA ALA A 86 1.72 5.09 0.45
C ALA A 86 1.53 6.51 1.00
N THR A 87 2.56 7.05 1.67
CA THR A 87 2.52 8.40 2.24
C THR A 87 2.40 9.49 1.17
N SER A 88 3.08 9.36 0.03
CA SER A 88 2.90 10.25 -1.13
C SER A 88 1.47 10.24 -1.68
N LEU A 89 0.74 9.13 -1.53
CA LEU A 89 -0.68 8.99 -1.90
C LEU A 89 -1.64 9.37 -0.76
N GLY A 90 -1.13 9.88 0.37
CA GLY A 90 -1.91 10.28 1.52
C GLY A 90 -2.56 9.11 2.25
N LYS A 91 -1.95 7.93 2.20
CA LYS A 91 -2.43 6.70 2.85
C LYS A 91 -1.32 6.07 3.69
N ASP A 92 -1.74 5.25 4.65
CA ASP A 92 -0.81 4.41 5.41
C ASP A 92 -0.47 3.13 4.62
N VAL A 93 0.71 2.55 4.83
CA VAL A 93 1.09 1.27 4.22
C VAL A 93 0.12 0.17 4.62
N LEU A 94 -0.38 0.21 5.86
CA LEU A 94 -1.37 -0.74 6.35
C LEU A 94 -2.65 -0.71 5.51
N PHE A 95 -3.05 0.44 4.97
CA PHE A 95 -4.21 0.56 4.08
C PHE A 95 -4.10 -0.38 2.88
N PHE A 96 -2.93 -0.43 2.24
CA PHE A 96 -2.69 -1.29 1.08
C PHE A 96 -2.37 -2.74 1.47
N LEU A 97 -2.04 -3.02 2.73
CA LEU A 97 -1.79 -4.37 3.24
C LEU A 97 -3.04 -5.04 3.84
N SER A 98 -4.13 -4.30 4.05
CA SER A 98 -5.38 -4.81 4.60
C SER A 98 -6.04 -5.85 3.68
N ASP A 99 -6.57 -6.93 4.29
CA ASP A 99 -7.54 -7.82 3.65
C ASP A 99 -8.89 -7.17 3.94
N ASP A 100 -9.49 -6.47 2.99
CA ASP A 100 -10.95 -6.31 2.89
C ASP A 100 -11.35 -5.14 2.00
N GLU A 101 -12.56 -5.24 1.47
CA GLU A 101 -13.25 -4.37 0.52
C GLU A 101 -13.41 -2.88 0.93
N SER A 102 -12.77 -2.46 2.01
CA SER A 102 -12.69 -1.08 2.50
C SER A 102 -11.91 -0.14 1.58
N VAL A 103 -10.97 -0.67 0.76
CA VAL A 103 -10.34 0.12 -0.32
C VAL A 103 -11.39 0.56 -1.34
N TYR A 104 -12.36 -0.30 -1.64
CA TYR A 104 -13.43 -0.06 -2.62
C TYR A 104 -14.56 0.83 -2.07
N HIS A 105 -14.87 0.74 -0.77
CA HIS A 105 -16.03 1.43 -0.19
C HIS A 105 -15.82 2.91 0.14
N SER A 106 -14.58 3.43 0.10
CA SER A 106 -14.33 4.87 0.36
C SER A 106 -14.91 5.83 -0.70
N PHE A 107 -15.56 5.32 -1.74
CA PHE A 107 -16.22 6.13 -2.77
C PHE A 107 -17.67 5.72 -3.05
N LYS A 108 -18.25 4.76 -2.31
CA LYS A 108 -19.71 4.65 -2.32
C LYS A 108 -20.24 5.87 -1.57
N GLU A 109 -20.85 6.74 -2.36
CA GLU A 109 -21.57 7.95 -1.96
C GLU A 109 -20.65 9.16 -1.75
N ASN A 110 -20.64 10.09 -2.72
CA ASN A 110 -21.35 11.38 -2.69
C ASN A 110 -21.65 12.05 -1.32
N GLU A 111 -21.09 11.61 -0.20
CA GLU A 111 -21.39 12.13 1.14
C GLU A 111 -20.73 13.49 1.41
N GLN A 112 -19.67 13.85 0.68
CA GLN A 112 -19.06 15.18 0.83
C GLN A 112 -19.87 16.30 0.16
N MET A 113 -20.68 16.00 -0.87
CA MET A 113 -21.66 17.00 -1.34
C MET A 113 -22.87 17.08 -0.40
N ALA A 114 -23.18 16.01 0.34
CA ALA A 114 -24.28 16.00 1.32
C ALA A 114 -23.92 16.73 2.64
N PHE A 115 -22.65 16.74 3.06
CA PHE A 115 -22.23 17.37 4.32
C PHE A 115 -22.31 18.91 4.30
N TYR A 116 -22.20 19.56 3.13
CA TYR A 116 -22.29 21.02 2.99
C TYR A 116 -23.68 21.53 2.57
N ALA A 117 -24.69 20.66 2.45
CA ALA A 117 -26.05 21.05 2.04
C ALA A 117 -26.87 21.73 3.15
N GLY A 118 -26.29 21.97 4.33
CA GLY A 118 -26.86 22.81 5.38
C GLY A 118 -26.65 24.30 5.11
N HIS A 119 -27.16 24.78 3.97
CA HIS A 119 -27.15 26.18 3.52
C HIS A 119 -25.77 26.77 3.15
N LEU A 120 -25.40 26.65 1.87
CA LEU A 120 -24.26 27.37 1.27
C LEU A 120 -24.56 28.87 1.17
N GLY A 121 -23.73 29.70 1.80
CA GLY A 121 -23.80 31.15 1.70
C GLY A 121 -23.41 31.65 0.32
N GLU A 122 -23.65 32.94 0.05
CA GLU A 122 -23.31 33.56 -1.23
C GLU A 122 -21.79 33.54 -1.50
N GLN A 123 -20.98 33.66 -0.44
CA GLN A 123 -19.53 33.55 -0.52
C GLN A 123 -19.05 32.14 -0.90
N ASP A 124 -19.66 31.09 -0.34
CA ASP A 124 -19.30 29.70 -0.66
C ASP A 124 -19.57 29.38 -2.12
N LYS A 125 -20.67 29.90 -2.68
CA LYS A 125 -21.00 29.77 -4.10
C LYS A 125 -19.98 30.48 -4.98
N LYS A 126 -19.51 31.66 -4.57
CA LYS A 126 -18.48 32.40 -5.28
C LYS A 126 -17.14 31.66 -5.26
N ILE A 127 -16.74 31.13 -4.11
CA ILE A 127 -15.51 30.33 -3.95
C ILE A 127 -15.60 29.05 -4.81
N ALA A 128 -16.74 28.36 -4.80
CA ALA A 128 -16.94 27.18 -5.64
C ALA A 128 -16.86 27.50 -7.14
N ALA A 129 -17.40 28.64 -7.56
CA ALA A 129 -17.31 29.11 -8.95
C ALA A 129 -15.87 29.46 -9.35
N GLU A 130 -15.14 30.18 -8.49
CA GLU A 130 -13.73 30.52 -8.72
C GLU A 130 -12.85 29.26 -8.78
N LEU A 131 -13.10 28.27 -7.93
CA LEU A 131 -12.43 26.96 -7.98
C LEU A 131 -12.72 26.23 -9.29
N LEU A 132 -13.99 26.23 -9.73
CA LEU A 132 -14.39 25.61 -10.99
C LEU A 132 -13.72 26.26 -12.20
N ASP A 133 -13.64 27.59 -12.21
CA ASP A 133 -12.97 28.33 -13.27
C ASP A 133 -11.46 28.08 -13.26
N MET A 134 -10.83 27.99 -12.09
CA MET A 134 -9.43 27.58 -11.99
C MET A 134 -9.18 26.19 -12.60
N PHE A 135 -10.05 25.21 -12.34
CA PHE A 135 -9.95 23.88 -12.96
C PHE A 135 -10.15 23.92 -14.48
N ARG A 136 -11.09 24.73 -14.97
CA ARG A 136 -11.30 24.93 -16.43
C ARG A 136 -10.08 25.55 -17.10
N PHE A 137 -9.45 26.54 -16.47
CA PHE A 137 -8.22 27.14 -16.98
C PHE A 137 -7.06 26.13 -16.96
N TYR A 138 -6.94 25.34 -15.90
CA TYR A 138 -5.93 24.29 -15.84
C TYR A 138 -6.11 23.23 -16.93
N ASP A 139 -7.34 22.78 -17.17
CA ASP A 139 -7.66 21.82 -18.22
C ASP A 139 -7.36 22.38 -19.63
N ALA A 140 -7.76 23.64 -19.87
CA ALA A 140 -7.46 24.35 -21.12
C ALA A 140 -5.95 24.55 -21.35
N LEU A 141 -5.18 24.82 -20.29
CA LEU A 141 -3.72 24.98 -20.38
C LEU A 141 -3.00 23.65 -20.53
N THR A 142 -3.50 22.61 -19.89
CA THR A 142 -2.87 21.29 -19.96
C THR A 142 -3.20 20.53 -21.23
N ASP A 143 -4.20 21.01 -22.01
CA ASP A 143 -4.70 20.46 -23.29
C ASP A 143 -4.43 18.95 -23.38
N LEU A 144 -4.87 18.23 -22.34
CA LEU A 144 -4.74 16.78 -22.24
C LEU A 144 -5.74 16.16 -23.21
N ARG A 145 -5.54 16.41 -24.51
CA ARG A 145 -6.16 15.66 -25.59
C ARG A 145 -5.74 14.21 -25.41
N VAL A 146 -6.72 13.40 -25.04
CA VAL A 146 -6.69 11.95 -25.16
C VAL A 146 -6.50 11.58 -26.63
#